data_AF-A0A147KJG6-F1
#
_entry.id   AF-A0A147KJG6-F1
#
_cell.length_a   1.000
_cell.length_b   1.000
_cell.length_c   1.000
_cell.angle_alpha   90.00
_cell.angle_beta   90.00
_cell.angle_gamma   90.00
#
_symmetry.space_group_name_H-M   'P 1'
#
loop_
_entity.id
_entity.type
_entity.pdbx_description
1 polymer ?
#
loop_
_entity_poly.entity_id
_entity_poly.type
_entity_poly.pdbx_seq_one_letter_code
_entity_poly.pdbx_strand_id
1 'polypeptide(L)' 'MTDDFVTLYAGPLDGLTVTRTHLDTLAQDHGDERFLLLTHCGASGLYQQTEDRWIYAAPGLLNHNDNTQGDTREEAP' A
#
# COMPACT_ATOMS: atom_id res chain seq x y z
N MET A 1 -11.42 3.02 -16.11
CA MET A 1 -11.45 1.63 -15.58
C MET A 1 -11.89 1.76 -14.13
N THR A 2 -12.89 1.00 -13.71
CA THR A 2 -13.33 1.01 -12.30
C THR A 2 -12.18 0.46 -11.48
N ASP A 3 -11.74 1.22 -10.48
CA ASP A 3 -10.70 0.75 -9.57
C ASP A 3 -11.29 -0.35 -8.67
N ASP A 4 -10.67 -1.53 -8.71
CA ASP A 4 -11.10 -2.70 -7.96
C ASP A 4 -10.61 -2.62 -6.52
N PHE A 5 -11.48 -2.96 -5.56
CA PHE A 5 -11.10 -3.06 -4.15
C PHE A 5 -10.51 -4.43 -3.83
N VAL A 6 -9.43 -4.45 -3.06
CA VAL A 6 -8.78 -5.64 -2.54
C VAL A 6 -8.79 -5.58 -1.02
N THR A 7 -9.41 -6.59 -0.39
CA THR A 7 -9.29 -6.80 1.05
C THR A 7 -8.04 -7.64 1.34
N LEU A 8 -7.20 -7.13 2.24
CA LEU A 8 -6.03 -7.82 2.75
C LEU A 8 -6.46 -8.70 3.94
N TYR A 9 -6.00 -9.96 3.94
CA TYR A 9 -6.35 -10.98 4.92
C TYR A 9 -5.10 -11.59 5.58
N ALA A 10 -3.96 -10.92 5.46
CA ALA A 10 -2.69 -11.47 5.88
C ALA A 10 -1.82 -10.45 6.61
N GLY A 11 -1.29 -10.87 7.75
CA GLY A 11 -0.34 -10.08 8.54
C GLY A 11 -1.00 -8.90 9.26
N PRO A 12 -0.23 -7.84 9.57
CA PRO A 12 -0.71 -6.66 10.30
C PRO A 12 -1.79 -5.85 9.58
N LEU A 13 -2.06 -6.14 8.31
CA LEU A 13 -3.02 -5.45 7.44
C LEU A 13 -4.34 -6.21 7.29
N ASP A 14 -4.55 -7.28 8.07
CA ASP A 14 -5.78 -8.07 8.03
C ASP A 14 -7.05 -7.21 8.20
N GLY A 15 -8.04 -7.47 7.34
CA GLY A 15 -9.31 -6.76 7.29
C GLY A 15 -9.29 -5.42 6.56
N LEU A 16 -8.11 -4.94 6.14
CA LEU A 16 -8.02 -3.65 5.46
C LEU A 16 -8.42 -3.77 4.00
N THR A 17 -9.32 -2.89 3.56
CA THR A 17 -9.72 -2.78 2.15
C THR A 17 -9.02 -1.60 1.51
N VAL A 18 -8.25 -1.87 0.47
CA VAL A 18 -7.49 -0.88 -0.30
C VAL A 18 -7.85 -0.98 -1.78
N THR A 19 -7.57 0.07 -2.52
CA THR A 19 -7.76 0.10 -3.96
C THR A 19 -6.61 -0.59 -4.68
N ARG A 20 -6.92 -1.28 -5.79
CA ARG A 20 -5.90 -1.96 -6.58
C ARG A 20 -4.91 -0.96 -7.17
N THR A 21 -5.39 0.22 -7.59
CA THR A 21 -4.52 1.30 -8.05
C THR A 21 -3.56 1.76 -6.96
N HIS A 22 -3.99 1.89 -5.70
CA HIS A 22 -3.09 2.30 -4.61
C HIS A 22 -2.01 1.27 -4.31
N LEU A 23 -2.33 -0.04 -4.40
CA LEU A 23 -1.34 -1.10 -4.32
C LEU A 23 -0.34 -1.07 -5.48
N ASP A 24 -0.83 -0.79 -6.69
CA ASP A 24 0.01 -0.68 -7.88
C ASP A 24 0.95 0.53 -7.78
N THR A 25 0.45 1.67 -7.30
CA THR A 25 1.26 2.85 -6.99
C THR A 25 2.31 2.54 -5.92
N LEU A 26 1.97 1.84 -4.84
CA LEU A 26 2.96 1.42 -3.84
C LEU A 26 4.07 0.54 -4.43
N ALA A 27 3.72 -0.36 -5.34
CA ALA A 27 4.70 -1.21 -6.01
C ALA A 27 5.60 -0.41 -6.98
N GLN A 28 5.14 0.74 -7.48
CA GLN A 28 5.88 1.59 -8.41
C GLN A 28 6.70 2.71 -7.75
N ASP A 29 6.20 3.32 -6.65
CA ASP A 29 6.74 4.56 -6.08
C ASP A 29 7.97 4.33 -5.19
N HIS A 30 8.11 3.13 -4.62
CA HIS A 30 9.02 2.85 -3.52
C HIS A 30 10.49 2.55 -3.90
N GLY A 31 10.99 3.00 -5.05
CA GLY A 31 12.43 2.97 -5.36
C GLY A 31 13.10 1.59 -5.16
N ASP A 32 14.01 1.48 -4.18
CA ASP A 32 14.72 0.25 -3.80
C ASP A 32 13.89 -0.73 -2.94
N GLU A 33 12.80 -0.26 -2.32
CA GLU A 33 11.90 -1.11 -1.54
C GLU A 33 10.95 -1.85 -2.48
N ARG A 34 10.95 -3.18 -2.38
CA ARG A 34 10.11 -4.02 -3.23
C ARG A 34 8.88 -4.49 -2.48
N PHE A 35 7.71 -4.19 -3.04
CA PHE A 35 6.42 -4.67 -2.55
C PHE A 35 5.87 -5.77 -3.46
N LEU A 36 5.23 -6.76 -2.85
CA LEU A 36 4.61 -7.88 -3.56
C LEU A 36 3.21 -8.13 -3.01
N LEU A 37 2.22 -8.07 -3.90
CA LEU A 37 0.87 -8.52 -3.62
C LEU A 37 0.77 -10.01 -3.98
N LEU A 38 0.42 -10.83 -3.00
CA LEU A 38 0.20 -12.26 -3.19
C LEU A 38 -1.24 -12.61 -2.82
N THR A 39 -1.95 -13.25 -3.75
CA THR A 39 -3.29 -13.79 -3.52
C THR A 39 -3.22 -15.31 -3.51
N HIS A 40 -3.65 -15.93 -2.42
CA HIS A 40 -3.71 -17.38 -2.29
C HIS A 40 -5.07 -17.79 -1.70
N CYS A 41 -5.79 -18.68 -2.39
CA CYS A 41 -7.13 -19.14 -2.00
C CYS A 41 -8.14 -18.04 -1.64
N GLY A 42 -8.07 -16.89 -2.33
CA GLY A 42 -8.96 -15.74 -2.09
C GLY A 42 -8.52 -14.81 -0.96
N ALA A 43 -7.48 -15.15 -0.21
CA ALA A 43 -6.82 -14.26 0.74
C ALA A 43 -5.68 -13.50 0.04
N SER A 44 -5.70 -12.17 0.10
CA SER A 44 -4.63 -11.32 -0.42
C SER A 44 -3.77 -10.79 0.72
N GLY A 45 -2.46 -10.72 0.51
CA GLY A 45 -1.51 -10.18 1.47
C GLY A 45 -0.47 -9.29 0.78
N LEU A 46 -0.11 -8.20 1.46
CA LEU A 46 0.96 -7.32 1.01
C LEU A 46 2.25 -7.65 1.76
N TYR A 47 3.33 -7.85 0.99
CA TYR A 47 4.64 -8.18 1.49
C TYR A 47 5.64 -7.10 1.09
N GLN A 48 6.59 -6.83 1.97
CA GLN A 48 7.73 -5.96 1.72
C GLN A 48 9.02 -6.77 1.77
N GLN A 49 9.95 -6.50 0.86
CA GLN A 49 11.27 -7.08 0.90
C GLN A 49 12.14 -6.29 1.89
N THR A 50 12.64 -6.98 2.93
CA THR A 50 13.65 -6.45 3.85
C THR A 50 14.89 -7.31 3.78
N GLU A 51 16.05 -6.70 3.53
CA GLU A 51 17.33 -7.40 3.35
C GLU A 51 17.20 -8.52 2.29
N ASP A 52 16.99 -9.77 2.71
CA ASP A 52 16.80 -10.95 1.85
C ASP A 52 15.50 -11.72 2.11
N ARG A 53 14.56 -11.15 2.86
CA ARG A 53 13.31 -11.81 3.23
C ARG A 53 12.08 -10.99 2.87
N TRP A 54 11.04 -11.68 2.40
CA TRP A 54 9.70 -11.14 2.30
C TRP A 54 9.00 -11.26 3.65
N ILE A 55 8.62 -10.11 4.21
CA ILE A 55 7.84 -10.02 5.45
C ILE A 55 6.51 -9.32 5.16
N TYR A 56 5.54 -9.47 6.06
CA TYR A 56 4.28 -8.73 5.93
C TYR A 56 4.53 -7.23 6.02
N ALA A 57 3.88 -6.47 5.14
CA ALA A 57 3.95 -5.02 5.16
C ALA A 57 3.37 -4.45 6.45
N ALA A 58 4.00 -3.39 6.96
CA ALA A 58 3.55 -2.71 8.16
C ALA A 58 2.36 -1.77 7.89
N PRO A 59 1.46 -1.52 8.86
CA PRO A 59 0.30 -0.64 8.71
C PRO A 59 0.64 0.80 8.31
N GLY A 60 1.79 1.31 8.77
CA GLY A 60 2.23 2.68 8.49
C GLY A 60 2.59 2.94 7.03
N LEU A 61 2.75 1.90 6.21
CA LEU A 61 3.07 2.01 4.79
C LEU A 61 1.92 2.63 3.99
N LEU A 62 0.68 2.24 4.31
CA LEU A 62 -0.50 2.67 3.55
C LEU A 62 -0.91 4.12 3.87
N ASN A 63 -0.50 4.63 5.03
CA ASN A 63 -0.72 6.01 5.41
C ASN A 63 0.23 7.00 4.70
N HIS A 64 1.30 6.55 4.05
CA HIS A 64 2.29 7.45 3.45
C HIS A 64 1.82 8.10 2.13
N ASN A 65 0.81 7.52 1.47
CA ASN A 65 0.31 8.00 0.18
C ASN A 65 -0.81 9.05 0.26
N ASP A 66 -1.26 9.41 1.47
CA ASP A 66 -2.32 10.43 1.65
C ASP A 66 -1.76 11.84 1.91
N ASN A 67 -0.44 12.06 1.85
CA ASN A 67 0.16 13.34 2.26
C ASN A 67 0.83 14.16 1.15
N THR A 68 0.57 13.86 -0.13
CA THR A 68 0.93 14.77 -1.25
C THR A 68 -0.28 15.58 -1.73
N GLN A 69 -1.18 15.97 -0.81
CA GLN A 69 -2.17 17.01 -1.11
C GLN A 69 -2.53 17.78 0.17
N GLY A 70 -1.75 18.81 0.49
CA GLY A 70 -2.09 19.69 1.62
C GLY A 70 -1.08 20.73 2.09
N ASP A 71 -0.01 21.06 1.36
CA ASP A 71 0.72 22.33 1.58
C ASP A 71 0.50 23.26 0.39
N THR A 72 -0.76 23.64 0.19
CA THR A 72 -1.08 24.95 -0.37
C THR A 72 -1.74 25.72 0.77
N ARG A 73 -0.92 26.26 1.69
CA ARG A 73 -1.39 27.33 2.56
C ARG A 73 -1.63 28.55 1.67
N GLU A 74 -2.90 28.82 1.45
CA GLU A 74 -3.40 30.01 0.77
C GLU A 74 -2.81 31.29 1.40
N GLU A 75 -2.27 32.17 0.54
CA GLU A 75 -2.31 33.65 0.67
C GLU A 75 -3.64 34.10 1.30
N ALA A 76 -3.80 35.14 2.11
CA ALA A 76 -3.04 36.32 2.50
C ALA A 76 -3.67 36.85 3.84
N PRO A 77 -3.24 38.00 4.36
CA PRO A 77 -3.95 39.23 3.97
C PRO A 77 -3.07 40.36 3.44
#